data_AF-A0A6J4KUT5-F1
#
_entry.id   AF-A0A6J4KUT5-F1
#
_cell.length_a   1.000
_cell.length_b   1.000
_cell.length_c   1.000
_cell.angle_alpha   90.00
_cell.angle_beta   90.00
_cell.angle_gamma   90.00
#
_symmetry.space_group_name_H-M   'P 1'
#
loop_
_entity.id
_entity.type
_entity.pdbx_description
1 polymer ?
#
loop_
_entity_poly.entity_id
_entity_poly.type
_entity_poly.pdbx_seq_one_letter_code
_entity_poly.pdbx_strand_id
1 'polypeptide(L)' 'MSSQVADLIAFGRDFISNPDLVERFTNGWPLNPPAEVAVWYSFGPEGYIDFLTYQEQTAIS' A
#
# COMPACT_ATOMS: atom_id res chain seq x y z
N MET A 1 -10.36 -8.86 26.10
CA MET A 1 -11.49 -7.95 25.82
C MET A 1 -11.06 -7.01 24.71
N SER A 2 -11.44 -7.26 23.46
CA SER A 2 -11.26 -6.27 22.40
C SER A 2 -12.36 -5.22 22.55
N SER A 3 -12.01 -4.03 23.00
CA SER A 3 -12.88 -2.86 22.88
C SER A 3 -13.07 -2.56 21.39
N GLN A 4 -14.32 -2.59 20.92
CA GLN A 4 -14.68 -2.12 19.58
C GLN A 4 -14.55 -0.59 19.58
N VAL A 5 -13.32 -0.10 19.32
CA VAL A 5 -12.97 1.33 19.40
C VAL A 5 -13.22 2.08 18.09
N ALA A 6 -13.47 1.36 17.00
CA ALA A 6 -13.75 1.91 15.68
C ALA A 6 -14.50 0.90 14.82
N ASP A 7 -15.35 1.42 13.94
CA ASP A 7 -16.06 0.63 12.91
C ASP A 7 -15.29 0.58 11.59
N LEU A 8 -14.47 1.60 11.30
CA LEU A 8 -13.63 1.70 10.10
C LEU A 8 -12.28 2.32 10.44
N ILE A 9 -11.24 1.90 9.70
CA ILE A 9 -9.89 2.46 9.75
C ILE A 9 -9.50 2.87 8.32
N ALA A 10 -9.03 4.10 8.14
CA ALA A 10 -8.55 4.61 6.86
C ALA A 10 -7.02 4.66 6.84
N PHE A 11 -6.42 4.15 5.76
CA PHE A 11 -4.98 4.19 5.54
C PHE A 11 -4.66 5.14 4.39
N GLY A 12 -3.78 6.11 4.64
CA GLY A 12 -3.33 7.06 3.62
C GLY A 12 -2.01 6.63 2.99
N ARG A 13 -0.90 6.93 3.66
CA ARG A 13 0.46 6.74 3.13
C ARG A 13 0.77 5.29 2.74
N ASP A 14 0.33 4.33 3.54
CA ASP A 14 0.56 2.91 3.23
C ASP A 14 -0.16 2.50 1.94
N PHE A 15 -1.34 3.07 1.66
CA PHE A 15 -2.09 2.78 0.44
C PHE A 15 -1.47 3.44 -0.80
N ILE A 16 -0.67 4.52 -0.66
CA ILE A 16 0.01 5.16 -1.80
C ILE A 16 0.94 4.16 -2.47
N SER A 17 1.79 3.46 -1.70
CA SER A 17 2.75 2.51 -2.27
C SER A 17 2.27 1.07 -2.33
N ASN A 18 1.09 0.74 -1.78
CA ASN A 18 0.55 -0.62 -1.76
C ASN A 18 -0.85 -0.63 -2.39
N PRO A 19 -0.97 -0.82 -3.72
CA PRO A 19 -2.26 -0.87 -4.39
C PRO A 19 -3.15 -2.03 -3.90
N ASP A 20 -2.55 -3.07 -3.33
CA ASP A 20 -3.16 -4.29 -2.77
C ASP A 20 -3.02 -4.35 -1.23
N LEU A 21 -3.06 -3.21 -0.54
CA LEU A 21 -2.84 -3.13 0.92
C LEU A 21 -3.79 -4.03 1.72
N VAL A 22 -5.04 -4.18 1.26
CA VAL A 22 -6.05 -5.02 1.92
C VAL A 22 -5.64 -6.49 1.87
N GLU A 23 -5.21 -6.96 0.71
CA GLU A 23 -4.73 -8.32 0.49
C GLU A 23 -3.46 -8.58 1.31
N ARG A 24 -2.55 -7.61 1.38
CA ARG A 24 -1.33 -7.74 2.20
C ARG A 24 -1.64 -7.90 3.68
N PHE A 25 -2.54 -7.10 4.24
CA PHE A 25 -2.98 -7.27 5.62
C PHE A 25 -3.71 -8.58 5.86
N THR A 26 -4.55 -9.01 4.91
CA THR A 26 -5.30 -10.27 5.01
C THR A 26 -4.37 -11.48 5.04
N ASN A 27 -3.31 -11.47 4.23
CA ASN A 27 -2.39 -12.59 4.07
C ASN A 27 -1.11 -12.48 4.91
N GLY A 28 -0.87 -11.34 5.58
CA GLY A 28 0.38 -11.06 6.27
C GLY A 28 1.58 -10.91 5.35
N TRP A 29 1.37 -10.43 4.12
CA TRP A 29 2.46 -10.18 3.16
C TRP A 29 3.26 -8.93 3.52
N PRO A 30 4.56 -8.89 3.17
CA PRO A 30 5.36 -7.69 3.36
C PRO A 30 4.76 -6.51 2.59
N LEU A 31 4.81 -5.33 3.19
CA LEU A 31 4.45 -4.09 2.52
C LEU A 31 5.60 -3.61 1.61
N ASN A 32 5.25 -2.87 0.57
CA ASN A 32 6.20 -2.09 -0.20
C ASN A 32 6.86 -1.03 0.70
N PRO A 33 8.09 -0.60 0.37
CA PRO A 33 8.66 0.59 0.96
C PRO A 33 7.67 1.77 0.87
N PRO A 34 7.65 2.67 1.87
CA PRO A 34 6.83 3.88 1.79
C PRO A 34 7.15 4.69 0.53
N ALA A 35 6.12 5.26 -0.10
CA ALA A 35 6.32 6.18 -1.21
C ALA A 35 7.12 7.41 -0.74
N GLU A 36 8.13 7.79 -1.51
CA GLU A 36 8.90 9.02 -1.28
C GLU A 36 7.98 10.25 -1.29
N VAL A 37 8.21 11.21 -0.38
CA VAL A 37 7.34 12.39 -0.25
C VAL A 37 7.27 13.20 -1.55
N ALA A 38 8.34 13.19 -2.34
CA ALA A 38 8.43 13.88 -3.63
C ALA A 38 7.37 13.41 -4.64
N VAL A 39 6.91 12.16 -4.55
CA VAL A 39 5.94 11.60 -5.51
C VAL A 39 4.49 11.74 -5.06
N TRP A 40 4.22 12.17 -3.82
CA TRP A 40 2.84 12.27 -3.31
C TRP A 40 1.95 13.24 -4.08
N TYR A 41 2.56 14.22 -4.74
CA TYR A 41 1.90 15.24 -5.54
C TYR A 41 2.51 15.30 -6.95
N SER A 42 2.97 14.16 -7.47
CA SER A 42 3.56 14.11 -8.81
C SER A 42 2.50 14.41 -9.88
N PHE A 43 2.94 15.02 -10.98
CA PHE A 43 2.10 15.27 -12.16
C PHE A 43 2.23 14.17 -13.22
N GLY A 44 3.03 13.13 -12.94
CA GLY A 44 3.37 12.05 -13.86
C GLY A 44 2.98 10.68 -13.31
N PRO A 45 3.18 9.61 -14.10
CA PRO A 45 2.84 8.25 -13.68
C PRO A 45 3.74 7.71 -12.56
N GLU A 46 4.94 8.27 -12.42
CA GLU A 46 5.94 7.88 -11.43
C GLU A 46 5.44 8.14 -10.00
N GLY A 47 5.46 7.09 -9.19
CA GLY A 47 4.96 7.08 -7.82
C GLY A 47 3.44 7.29 -7.71
N TYR A 48 2.69 7.00 -8.79
CA TYR A 48 1.23 7.08 -8.82
C TYR A 48 0.58 5.77 -9.27
N ILE A 49 1.01 5.23 -10.41
CA ILE A 49 0.42 4.01 -11.00
C ILE A 49 1.43 2.87 -11.18
N ASP A 50 2.66 3.05 -10.74
CA ASP A 50 3.80 2.18 -11.00
C ASP A 50 4.27 1.37 -9.78
N PHE A 51 3.57 1.49 -8.64
CA PHE A 51 3.76 0.58 -7.51
C PHE A 51 3.20 -0.81 -7.83
N LEU A 52 4.04 -1.83 -7.68
CA LEU A 52 3.65 -3.21 -7.93
C LEU A 52 2.87 -3.80 -6.76
N THR A 53 1.86 -4.59 -7.09
CA THR A 53 1.22 -5.53 -6.16
C THR A 53 2.21 -6.59 -5.68
N TYR A 54 1.89 -7.28 -4.59
CA TYR A 54 2.72 -8.36 -4.07
C TYR A 54 2.92 -9.47 -5.11
N GLN A 55 1.85 -9.83 -5.82
CA GLN A 55 1.91 -10.87 -6.85
C GLN A 55 2.81 -10.48 -8.03
N GLU A 56 2.71 -9.23 -8.51
CA GLU A 56 3.58 -8.72 -9.57
C GLU A 56 5.06 -8.72 -9.15
N GLN A 57 5.36 -8.35 -7.90
CA GLN A 57 6.73 -8.42 -7.38
C GLN A 57 7.28 -9.85 -7.35
N THR A 58 6.45 -10.80 -6.91
CA THR A 58 6.84 -12.22 -6.87
C THR A 58 6.98 -12.83 -8.26
N ALA A 59 6.29 -12.31 -9.27
CA ALA A 59 6.38 -12.81 -10.65
C ALA A 59 7.65 -12.33 -11.38
N ILE A 60 8.30 -11.28 -10.88
CA ILE A 60 9.51 -10.68 -11.46
C ILE A 60 10.79 -11.12 -10.71
N SER A 61 10.65 -11.76 -9.55
CA SER A 61 11.74 -12.29 -8.72
C SER A 61 12.10 -13.71 -9.10
#